data_AF-A0A105VXB8-F1
#
_entry.id   AF-A0A105VXB8-F1
#
_cell.length_a   1.000
_cell.length_b   1.000
_cell.length_c   1.000
_cell.angle_alpha   90.00
_cell.angle_beta   90.00
_cell.angle_gamma   90.00
#
_symmetry.space_group_name_H-M   'P 1'
#
loop_
_entity.id
_entity.type
_entity.pdbx_description
1 polymer ?
#
loop_
_entity_poly.entity_id
_entity_poly.type
_entity_poly.pdbx_seq_one_letter_code
_entity_poly.pdbx_strand_id
1 'polypeptide(L)' 'MPNLALKSTSTASGLALRIRNTTTNTDITFGRNNTLVGGTVVLPLQAYYVRTGGALRAGTVAADANFSVTFQ' A
#
# COMPACT_ATOMS: atom_id res chain seq x y z
N MET A 1 -8.94 3.78 -15.80
CA MET A 1 -8.94 2.87 -14.63
C MET A 1 -7.66 3.12 -13.85
N PRO A 2 -7.70 3.67 -12.63
CA PRO A 2 -6.48 3.95 -11.89
C PRO A 2 -6.01 2.69 -11.15
N ASN A 3 -4.94 2.06 -11.63
CA ASN A 3 -4.42 0.81 -11.07
C ASN A 3 -3.27 1.12 -10.09
N LEU A 4 -3.43 0.79 -8.80
CA LEU A 4 -2.31 0.78 -7.85
C LEU A 4 -1.44 -0.46 -8.10
N ALA A 5 -0.39 -0.35 -8.91
CA ALA A 5 0.58 -1.42 -9.09
C ALA A 5 1.77 -1.22 -8.13
N LEU A 6 2.15 -2.29 -7.39
CA LEU A 6 3.33 -2.32 -6.53
C LEU A 6 4.47 -3.02 -7.26
N LYS A 7 5.62 -2.34 -7.41
CA LYS A 7 6.89 -2.99 -7.80
C LYS A 7 7.81 -2.95 -6.58
N SER A 8 8.15 -4.12 -6.04
CA SER A 8 9.03 -4.23 -4.86
C SER A 8 10.35 -4.90 -5.21
N THR A 9 11.44 -4.36 -4.69
CA THR A 9 12.75 -5.02 -4.62
C THR A 9 13.13 -5.16 -3.15
N SER A 10 13.49 -6.38 -2.73
CA SER A 10 13.81 -6.64 -1.32
C SER A 10 14.99 -7.60 -1.21
N THR A 11 15.98 -7.22 -0.40
CA THR A 11 17.01 -8.12 0.13
C THR A 11 16.68 -8.62 1.53
N ALA A 12 15.68 -8.02 2.19
CA ALA A 12 15.10 -8.51 3.43
C ALA A 12 14.13 -9.68 3.18
N SER A 13 13.98 -10.59 4.15
CA SER A 13 13.02 -11.71 4.09
C SER A 13 12.16 -11.80 5.34
N GLY A 14 10.98 -12.43 5.21
CA GLY A 14 10.04 -12.66 6.31
C GLY A 14 9.13 -11.46 6.64
N LEU A 15 9.17 -10.41 5.83
CA LEU A 15 8.35 -9.21 5.95
C LEU A 15 7.63 -8.90 4.63
N ALA A 16 6.50 -8.20 4.73
CA ALA A 16 5.82 -7.55 3.62
C ALA A 16 5.47 -6.10 4.00
N LEU A 17 5.44 -5.21 3.01
CA LEU A 17 4.96 -3.84 3.16
C LEU A 17 3.44 -3.81 2.97
N ARG A 18 2.74 -3.08 3.83
CA ARG A 18 1.31 -2.77 3.69
C ARG A 18 1.08 -1.28 3.78
N ILE A 19 -0.01 -0.84 3.16
CA ILE A 19 -0.55 0.51 3.28
C ILE A 19 -1.95 0.40 3.87
N ARG A 20 -2.25 1.21 4.89
CA ARG A 20 -3.56 1.28 5.53
C ARG A 20 -4.16 2.66 5.36
N ASN A 21 -5.46 2.69 5.07
CA ASN A 21 -6.26 3.90 5.26
C ASN A 21 -6.58 4.02 6.76
N THR A 22 -6.06 5.05 7.42
CA THR A 22 -6.23 5.20 8.87
C THR A 22 -7.61 5.72 9.28
N THR A 23 -8.39 6.27 8.35
CA THR A 23 -9.80 6.63 8.59
C THR A 23 -10.65 5.37 8.77
N THR A 24 -10.50 4.39 7.88
CA THR A 24 -11.29 3.14 7.91
C THR A 24 -10.60 2.02 8.67
N ASN A 25 -9.32 2.21 9.04
CA ASN A 25 -8.44 1.21 9.63
C ASN A 25 -8.34 -0.08 8.78
N THR A 26 -8.51 0.04 7.46
CA THR A 26 -8.46 -1.08 6.51
C THR A 26 -7.20 -1.01 5.65
N ASP A 27 -6.59 -2.17 5.42
CA ASP A 27 -5.47 -2.29 4.49
C ASP A 27 -5.94 -2.08 3.05
N ILE A 28 -5.18 -1.29 2.30
CA ILE A 28 -5.42 -1.05 0.88
C ILE A 28 -4.85 -2.23 0.11
N THR A 29 -5.73 -2.94 -0.59
CA THR A 29 -5.32 -3.99 -1.53
C THR A 29 -4.81 -3.34 -2.82
N PHE A 30 -3.54 -3.56 -3.15
CA PHE A 30 -2.98 -3.14 -4.43
C PHE A 30 -3.76 -3.76 -5.61
N GLY A 31 -3.89 -3.02 -6.71
CA GLY A 31 -4.63 -3.43 -7.90
C GLY A 31 -6.16 -3.31 -7.79
N ARG A 32 -6.69 -2.73 -6.71
CA ARG A 32 -8.13 -2.44 -6.56
C ARG A 32 -8.42 -0.94 -6.51
N ASN A 33 -9.53 -0.55 -7.13
CA ASN A 33 -10.05 0.81 -7.09
C ASN A 33 -10.72 1.07 -5.72
N ASN A 34 -10.55 2.28 -5.20
CA ASN A 34 -11.31 2.78 -4.06
C ASN A 34 -12.11 4.00 -4.52
N THR A 35 -13.42 3.97 -4.34
CA THR A 35 -14.29 5.10 -4.66
C THR A 35 -14.28 6.10 -3.50
N LEU A 36 -14.07 7.37 -3.81
CA LEU A 36 -14.04 8.46 -2.85
C LEU A 36 -15.10 9.49 -3.23
N VAL A 37 -15.81 10.03 -2.24
CA VAL A 37 -16.91 10.99 -2.45
C VAL A 37 -16.63 12.24 -1.61
N GLY A 38 -16.71 13.42 -2.22
CA GLY A 38 -16.53 14.71 -1.54
C GLY A 38 -15.83 15.75 -2.41
N GLY A 39 -15.95 17.04 -2.05
CA GLY A 39 -15.28 18.14 -2.75
C GLY A 39 -13.77 18.20 -2.46
N THR A 40 -13.38 17.93 -1.22
CA THR A 40 -11.98 17.73 -0.81
C THR A 40 -11.86 16.33 -0.23
N VAL A 41 -10.98 15.51 -0.80
CA VAL A 41 -10.72 14.17 -0.31
C VAL A 41 -9.31 14.09 0.25
N VAL A 42 -9.20 13.91 1.56
CA VAL A 42 -7.94 13.60 2.24
C VAL A 42 -7.89 12.09 2.45
N LEU A 43 -6.83 11.44 1.94
CA LEU A 43 -6.60 10.01 2.12
C LEU A 43 -5.44 9.81 3.11
N PRO A 44 -5.71 9.56 4.40
CA PRO A 44 -4.65 9.41 5.38
C PRO A 44 -4.09 7.99 5.29
N LEU A 45 -2.86 7.89 4.77
CA LEU A 45 -2.19 6.62 4.52
C LEU A 45 -1.08 6.37 5.55
N GLN A 46 -1.04 5.14 6.05
CA GLN A 46 0.05 4.64 6.87
C GLN A 46 0.72 3.46 6.18
N ALA A 47 2.02 3.55 5.95
CA ALA A 47 2.84 2.43 5.50
C ALA A 47 3.45 1.70 6.70
N TYR A 48 3.42 0.37 6.71
CA TYR A 48 3.96 -0.44 7.80
C TYR A 48 4.35 -1.85 7.36
N TYR A 49 5.23 -2.50 8.11
CA TYR A 49 5.65 -3.87 7.86
C TYR A 49 4.78 -4.88 8.58
N VAL A 50 4.54 -6.04 7.95
CA VAL A 50 3.93 -7.22 8.58
C VAL A 50 4.82 -8.44 8.38
N ARG A 51 4.82 -9.36 9.34
CA ARG A 51 5.50 -10.66 9.16
C ARG A 51 4.73 -11.52 8.17
N THR A 52 5.44 -12.25 7.33
CA THR A 52 4.87 -13.18 6.35
C THR A 52 4.93 -14.65 6.78
N GLY A 53 5.36 -14.93 8.02
CA GLY A 53 5.50 -16.28 8.57
C GLY A 53 6.84 -16.95 8.30
N GLY A 54 7.68 -16.40 7.42
CA GLY A 54 9.05 -16.87 7.19
C GLY A 54 10.06 -16.35 8.21
N ALA A 55 11.28 -16.90 8.17
CA ALA A 55 12.39 -16.40 8.97
C ALA A 55 12.72 -14.94 8.61
N LEU A 56 12.86 -14.11 9.64
CA LEU A 56 13.26 -12.72 9.47
C LEU A 56 14.74 -12.63 9.11
N ARG A 57 15.05 -11.97 8.00
CA ARG A 57 16.41 -11.57 7.63
C ARG A 57 16.45 -10.09 7.35
N ALA A 58 17.44 -9.42 7.94
CA ALA A 58 17.70 -8.01 7.71
C ALA A 58 18.09 -7.77 6.25
N GLY A 59 17.74 -6.58 5.75
CA GLY A 59 18.04 -6.15 4.39
C GLY A 59 17.28 -4.88 4.05
N THR A 60 17.34 -4.48 2.79
CA THR A 60 16.63 -3.32 2.26
C THR A 60 15.28 -3.76 1.73
N VAL A 61 14.25 -2.94 1.97
CA VAL A 61 12.95 -3.04 1.31
C VAL A 61 12.71 -1.73 0.58
N ALA A 62 12.56 -1.81 -0.74
CA ALA A 62 12.17 -0.69 -1.59
C ALA A 62 10.89 -1.06 -2.35
N ALA A 63 9.97 -0.11 -2.46
CA ALA A 63 8.66 -0.32 -3.06
C ALA A 63 8.13 0.97 -3.67
N ASP A 64 7.72 0.88 -4.94
CA ASP A 64 7.05 1.96 -5.64
C ASP A 64 5.55 1.62 -5.74
N ALA A 65 4.70 2.56 -5.30
CA ALA A 65 3.25 2.46 -5.43
C ALA A 65 2.73 3.64 -6.25
N ASN A 66 2.13 3.35 -7.40
CA ASN A 66 1.50 4.38 -8.23
C ASN A 66 0.09 4.67 -7.72
N PHE A 67 -0.24 5.93 -7.49
CA PHE A 67 -1.60 6.37 -7.19
C PHE A 67 -2.18 7.10 -8.40
N SER A 68 -3.44 6.82 -8.72
CA SER A 68 -4.14 7.49 -9.82
C SER A 68 -5.55 7.85 -9.39
N VAL A 69 -5.99 9.03 -9.81
CA VAL A 69 -7.32 9.57 -9.56
C VAL A 69 -8.00 9.71 -10.92
N THR A 70 -9.25 9.28 -11.01
CA THR A 70 -10.09 9.50 -12.20
C THR A 70 -11.32 10.26 -11.75
N PHE A 71 -11.57 11.41 -12.37
CA PHE A 71 -12.80 12.18 -12.20
C PHE A 71 -13.84 11.69 -13.22
N GLN A 72 -15.12 11.65 -12.82
CA GLN A 72 -16.23 11.37 -13.72
C GLN A 72 -16.77 12.67 -14.32
#